data_AF-A0A4Y2D3C2-F1
#
_entry.id   AF-A0A4Y2D3C2-F1
#
_cell.length_a   1.000
_cell.length_b   1.000
_cell.length_c   1.000
_cell.angle_alpha   90.00
_cell.angle_beta   90.00
_cell.angle_gamma   90.00
#
_symmetry.space_group_name_H-M   'P 1'
#
loop_
_entity.id
_entity.type
_entity.pdbx_description
1 polymer ?
#
loop_
_entity_poly.entity_id
_entity_poly.type
_entity_poly.pdbx_seq_one_letter_code
_entity_poly.pdbx_strand_id
1 'polypeptide(L)'
;MNLNKNQLSFVSSLQEFNKILSDSTIKVKDVFLPSPVSAGLMWCKEESFVPQDTSTNIFLTAFTTCYTRLKLYSELERLVRAVIYFDTDSIIYQTDGQNDPPTGNFLGDFTDELDGRIITTFVSGGPKNYAYNLNDGTSNCKIKGFCLNFKNSLLLNYETVKEFVCSMDKTAVKSKVNPRKITEEKESNK
;
A
#
# COMPACT_ATOMS: atom_id res chain seq x y z
N MET A 1 -4.03 -14.38 -5.04
CA MET A 1 -3.35 -14.09 -6.34
C MET A 1 -4.33 -14.37 -7.49
N ASN A 2 -4.25 -13.74 -8.68
CA ASN A 2 -5.07 -14.21 -9.81
C ASN A 2 -4.51 -15.55 -10.30
N LEU A 3 -5.18 -16.64 -9.93
CA LEU A 3 -4.81 -18.01 -10.30
C LEU A 3 -5.30 -18.38 -11.70
N ASN A 4 -6.26 -17.64 -12.24
CA ASN A 4 -6.79 -17.84 -13.57
C ASN A 4 -6.05 -16.97 -14.59
N LYS A 5 -4.77 -17.32 -14.82
CA LYS A 5 -3.93 -16.64 -15.80
C LYS A 5 -4.15 -17.24 -17.19
N ASN A 6 -4.02 -16.40 -18.22
CA ASN A 6 -3.96 -16.87 -19.59
C ASN A 6 -2.70 -17.73 -19.76
N GLN A 7 -2.87 -18.90 -20.36
CA GLN A 7 -1.81 -19.80 -20.75
C GLN A 7 -1.77 -19.87 -22.28
N LEU A 8 -0.56 -20.05 -22.81
CA LEU A 8 -0.34 -20.19 -24.25
C LEU A 8 0.28 -21.56 -24.50
N SER A 9 -0.35 -22.33 -25.37
CA SER A 9 0.14 -23.65 -25.78
C SER A 9 0.29 -23.69 -27.29
N PHE A 10 1.42 -24.23 -27.76
CA PHE A 10 1.64 -24.51 -29.18
C PHE A 10 1.45 -25.99 -29.42
N VAL A 11 0.60 -26.33 -30.39
CA VAL A 11 0.33 -27.71 -30.81
C VAL A 11 0.63 -27.86 -32.29
N SER A 12 1.16 -29.01 -32.67
CA SER A 12 1.50 -29.35 -34.07
C SER A 12 0.67 -30.52 -34.61
N SER A 13 -0.16 -31.13 -33.77
CA SER A 13 -1.03 -32.25 -34.15
C SER A 13 -2.51 -31.91 -33.97
N LEU A 14 -3.35 -32.43 -34.87
CA LEU A 14 -4.80 -32.28 -34.79
C LEU A 14 -5.39 -32.95 -33.53
N GLN A 15 -4.76 -34.02 -33.06
CA GLN A 15 -5.19 -34.72 -31.84
C GLN A 15 -5.02 -33.85 -30.59
N GLU A 16 -3.87 -33.21 -30.42
CA GLU A 16 -3.62 -32.28 -29.30
C GLU A 16 -4.50 -31.03 -29.41
N PHE A 17 -4.67 -30.51 -30.62
CA PHE A 17 -5.55 -29.38 -30.89
C PHE A 17 -7.00 -29.65 -30.46
N ASN A 18 -7.56 -30.77 -30.91
CA ASN A 18 -8.94 -31.17 -30.56
C ASN A 18 -9.07 -31.51 -29.08
N LYS A 19 -8.04 -32.05 -28.45
CA LYS A 19 -8.02 -32.34 -27.01
C LYS A 19 -8.17 -31.06 -26.19
N ILE A 20 -7.46 -29.99 -26.54
CA ILE A 20 -7.56 -28.69 -25.86
C ILE A 20 -8.94 -28.06 -26.12
N LEU A 21 -9.43 -28.09 -27.36
CA LEU A 21 -10.75 -27.52 -27.67
C LEU A 21 -11.93 -28.24 -27.01
N SER A 22 -11.79 -29.55 -26.76
CA SER A 22 -12.86 -30.38 -26.19
C SER A 22 -12.80 -30.48 -24.66
N ASP A 23 -11.78 -29.89 -24.03
CA ASP A 23 -11.62 -29.94 -22.58
C ASP A 23 -12.56 -28.91 -21.91
N SER A 24 -13.61 -29.41 -21.25
CA SER A 24 -14.61 -28.60 -20.55
C SER A 24 -14.07 -27.86 -19.31
N THR A 25 -12.86 -28.17 -18.86
CA THR A 25 -12.23 -27.53 -17.69
C THR A 25 -11.51 -26.23 -18.04
N ILE A 26 -11.33 -25.97 -19.34
CA ILE A 26 -10.63 -24.80 -19.86
C ILE A 26 -11.50 -24.01 -20.83
N LYS A 27 -11.25 -22.70 -20.88
CA LYS A 27 -11.86 -21.75 -21.79
C LYS A 27 -10.81 -21.27 -22.77
N VAL A 28 -10.96 -21.68 -24.03
CA VAL A 28 -10.13 -21.16 -25.12
C VAL A 28 -10.58 -19.73 -25.43
N LYS A 29 -9.65 -18.78 -25.35
CA LYS A 29 -9.87 -17.36 -25.62
C LYS A 29 -9.52 -16.98 -27.04
N ASP A 30 -8.45 -17.57 -27.57
CA ASP A 30 -7.96 -17.24 -28.90
C ASP A 30 -7.20 -18.41 -29.51
N VAL A 31 -7.20 -18.48 -30.84
CA VAL A 31 -6.46 -19.46 -31.62
C VAL A 31 -5.81 -18.73 -32.79
N PHE A 32 -4.50 -18.87 -32.92
CA PHE A 32 -3.74 -18.29 -34.03
C PHE A 32 -2.78 -19.31 -34.62
N LEU A 33 -2.44 -19.14 -35.90
CA LEU A 33 -1.61 -20.07 -36.66
C LEU A 33 -0.27 -19.40 -36.99
N PRO A 34 0.74 -19.47 -36.10
CA PRO A 34 2.03 -18.82 -36.33
C PRO A 34 2.83 -19.48 -37.46
N SER A 35 2.53 -20.74 -37.80
CA SER A 35 3.15 -21.45 -38.93
C SER A 35 2.18 -22.45 -39.57
N PRO A 36 2.49 -22.97 -40.78
CA PRO A 36 1.66 -23.99 -41.43
C PRO A 36 1.58 -25.33 -40.67
N VAL A 37 2.48 -25.56 -39.70
CA VAL A 37 2.59 -26.82 -38.96
C VAL A 37 2.31 -26.66 -37.46
N SER A 38 1.94 -25.46 -37.01
CA SER A 38 1.65 -25.20 -35.60
C SER A 38 0.52 -24.21 -35.39
N ALA A 39 -0.27 -24.49 -34.36
CA ALA A 39 -1.33 -23.63 -33.85
C ALA A 39 -0.99 -23.18 -32.42
N GLY A 40 -1.12 -21.89 -32.14
CA GLY A 40 -1.09 -21.33 -30.79
C GLY A 40 -2.51 -21.20 -30.26
N LEU A 41 -2.79 -21.79 -29.10
CA LEU A 41 -4.05 -21.63 -28.38
C LEU A 41 -3.80 -20.86 -27.09
N MET A 42 -4.49 -19.74 -26.94
CA MET A 42 -4.56 -19.02 -25.67
C MET A 42 -5.81 -19.45 -24.92
N TRP A 43 -5.62 -19.95 -23.70
CA TRP A 43 -6.72 -20.48 -22.89
C TRP A 43 -6.52 -20.11 -21.42
N CYS A 44 -7.59 -20.19 -20.64
CA CYS A 44 -7.53 -20.10 -19.18
C CYS A 44 -8.40 -21.20 -18.57
N LYS A 45 -8.33 -21.43 -17.26
CA LYS A 45 -9.26 -22.38 -16.62
C LYS A 45 -10.66 -21.76 -16.56
N GLU A 46 -11.68 -22.59 -16.69
CA GLU A 46 -13.04 -22.17 -16.35
C GLU A 46 -13.13 -21.87 -14.84
N GLU A 47 -13.96 -20.90 -14.44
CA GLU A 47 -13.98 -20.36 -13.06
C GLU A 47 -14.19 -21.44 -12.00
N SER A 48 -15.06 -22.42 -12.28
CA SER A 48 -15.36 -23.54 -11.39
C SER A 48 -14.20 -24.53 -11.23
N PHE A 49 -13.19 -24.47 -12.11
CA PHE A 49 -12.03 -25.36 -12.12
C PHE A 49 -10.72 -24.64 -11.76
N VAL A 50 -10.80 -23.33 -11.43
CA VAL A 50 -9.67 -22.60 -10.88
C VAL A 50 -9.34 -23.21 -9.52
N PRO A 51 -8.10 -23.69 -9.31
CA PRO A 51 -7.71 -24.25 -8.02
C PRO A 51 -7.80 -23.17 -6.94
N GLN A 52 -8.12 -23.57 -5.71
CA GLN A 52 -8.08 -22.66 -4.58
C GLN A 52 -6.65 -22.18 -4.33
N ASP A 53 -6.50 -20.91 -3.95
CA ASP A 53 -5.20 -20.35 -3.56
C ASP A 53 -4.73 -20.99 -2.25
N THR A 54 -3.79 -21.93 -2.35
CA THR A 54 -3.18 -22.57 -1.18
C THR A 54 -2.10 -21.70 -0.54
N SER A 55 -1.67 -20.63 -1.23
CA SER A 55 -0.64 -19.71 -0.74
C SER A 55 -1.18 -18.55 0.11
N THR A 56 -2.48 -18.27 0.00
CA THR A 56 -3.14 -17.17 0.72
C THR A 56 -4.08 -17.72 1.78
N ASN A 57 -3.73 -17.57 3.05
CA ASN A 57 -4.62 -17.89 4.17
C ASN A 57 -5.21 -16.61 4.77
N ILE A 58 -6.47 -16.32 4.42
CA ILE A 58 -7.19 -15.13 4.88
C ILE A 58 -7.33 -15.08 6.41
N PHE A 59 -7.39 -16.22 7.09
CA PHE A 59 -7.52 -16.28 8.54
C PHE A 59 -6.22 -15.85 9.19
N LEU A 60 -5.06 -16.30 8.68
CA LEU A 60 -3.76 -15.83 9.16
C LEU A 60 -3.66 -14.31 9.01
N THR A 61 -4.04 -13.75 7.87
CA THR A 61 -4.04 -12.28 7.66
C THR A 61 -4.98 -11.55 8.61
N ALA A 62 -6.16 -12.10 8.87
CA ALA A 62 -7.12 -11.51 9.81
C ALA A 62 -6.56 -11.51 11.25
N PHE A 63 -6.06 -12.65 11.72
CA PHE A 63 -5.49 -12.79 13.06
C PHE A 63 -4.25 -11.92 13.25
N THR A 64 -3.34 -11.85 12.26
CA THR A 64 -2.16 -10.97 12.35
C THR A 64 -2.57 -9.51 12.44
N THR A 65 -3.50 -9.05 11.58
CA THR A 65 -3.97 -7.66 11.61
C THR A 65 -4.70 -7.33 12.92
N CYS A 66 -5.53 -8.24 13.43
CA CYS A 66 -6.19 -8.09 14.72
C CYS A 66 -5.17 -7.97 15.86
N TYR A 67 -4.15 -8.83 15.86
CA TYR A 67 -3.12 -8.81 16.87
C TYR A 67 -2.31 -7.51 16.85
N THR A 68 -1.91 -7.02 15.67
CA THR A 68 -1.23 -5.72 15.53
C THR A 68 -2.09 -4.59 16.08
N ARG A 69 -3.40 -4.57 15.81
CA ARG A 69 -4.31 -3.55 16.35
C ARG A 69 -4.45 -3.63 17.86
N LEU A 70 -4.55 -4.83 18.44
CA LEU A 70 -4.63 -5.01 19.88
C LEU A 70 -3.34 -4.57 20.58
N LYS A 71 -2.18 -4.94 20.02
CA LYS A 71 -0.86 -4.53 20.51
C LYS A 71 -0.66 -3.02 20.43
N LEU A 72 -1.08 -2.40 19.33
CA LEU A 72 -1.09 -0.95 19.19
C LEU A 72 -2.01 -0.31 20.24
N TYR A 73 -3.23 -0.81 20.36
CA TYR A 73 -4.24 -0.29 21.28
C TYR A 73 -3.78 -0.35 22.74
N SER A 74 -3.09 -1.42 23.18
CA SER A 74 -2.58 -1.50 24.54
C SER A 74 -1.56 -0.40 24.88
N GLU A 75 -0.70 -0.01 23.93
CA GLU A 75 0.22 1.10 24.16
C GLU A 75 -0.48 2.46 24.10
N LEU A 76 -1.48 2.62 23.22
CA LEU A 76 -2.29 3.83 23.17
C LEU A 76 -3.06 4.06 24.48
N GLU A 77 -3.61 3.00 25.07
CA GLU A 77 -4.29 3.05 26.36
C GLU A 77 -3.33 3.38 27.51
N ARG A 78 -2.07 2.94 27.43
CA ARG A 78 -1.04 3.30 28.42
C ARG A 78 -0.58 4.76 28.28
N LEU A 79 -0.39 5.24 27.05
CA LEU A 79 0.10 6.59 26.75
C LEU A 79 -0.99 7.66 26.92
N VAL A 80 -2.26 7.31 26.70
CA VAL A 80 -3.45 8.18 26.83
C VAL A 80 -3.25 9.53 26.14
N ARG A 81 -2.94 10.58 26.93
CA ARG A 81 -2.81 11.97 26.47
C ARG A 81 -1.46 12.27 25.82
N ALA A 82 -0.47 11.40 26.02
CA ALA A 82 0.83 11.55 25.39
C ALA A 82 0.79 11.20 23.89
N VAL A 83 -0.23 10.48 23.41
CA VAL A 83 -0.35 10.12 22.00
C VAL A 83 -0.64 11.37 21.17
N ILE A 84 0.23 11.64 20.19
CA ILE A 84 0.08 12.74 19.23
C ILE A 84 -0.51 12.22 17.91
N TYR A 85 -0.08 11.04 17.47
CA TYR A 85 -0.52 10.41 16.23
C TYR A 85 -0.27 8.89 16.27
N PHE A 86 -1.03 8.12 15.49
CA PHE A 86 -0.79 6.68 15.30
C PHE A 86 -1.23 6.25 13.90
N ASP A 87 -0.56 5.24 13.34
CA ASP A 87 -0.95 4.63 12.06
C ASP A 87 -0.47 3.18 12.00
N THR A 88 -1.42 2.25 11.80
CA THR A 88 -1.25 0.81 11.58
C THR A 88 -0.45 0.06 12.66
N ASP A 89 0.83 0.38 12.79
CA ASP A 89 1.86 -0.25 13.61
C ASP A 89 2.85 0.78 14.21
N SER A 90 2.61 2.09 14.03
CA SER A 90 3.46 3.18 14.53
C SER A 90 2.70 4.12 15.47
N ILE A 91 3.40 4.70 16.45
CA ILE A 91 2.89 5.69 17.40
C ILE A 91 3.88 6.85 17.45
N ILE A 92 3.37 8.07 17.32
CA ILE A 92 4.09 9.30 17.66
C ILE A 92 3.50 9.82 18.96
N TYR A 93 4.34 9.98 19.96
CA TYR A 93 3.92 10.34 21.31
C TYR A 93 4.90 11.34 21.94
N GLN A 94 4.41 12.03 22.96
CA GLN A 94 5.23 12.90 23.80
C GLN A 94 5.88 12.07 24.90
N THR A 95 7.20 11.93 24.82
CA THR A 95 7.98 11.26 25.87
C THR A 95 8.11 12.14 27.12
N ASP A 96 8.02 11.51 28.29
CA ASP A 96 8.43 12.07 29.59
C ASP A 96 9.68 11.37 30.16
N GLY A 97 10.31 10.49 29.35
CA GLY A 97 11.45 9.65 29.72
C GLY A 97 11.11 8.43 30.59
N GLN A 98 9.83 8.23 30.95
CA GLN A 98 9.36 7.08 31.74
C GLN A 98 8.20 6.34 31.06
N ASN A 99 7.51 7.01 30.14
CA ASN A 99 6.34 6.50 29.44
C ASN A 99 6.68 5.84 28.09
N ASP A 100 7.95 5.72 27.71
CA ASP A 100 8.35 5.14 26.43
C ASP A 100 7.91 3.66 26.31
N PRO A 101 7.27 3.25 25.21
CA PRO A 101 6.98 1.84 24.95
C PRO A 101 8.25 0.99 24.94
N PRO A 102 8.20 -0.25 25.45
CA PRO A 102 9.36 -1.14 25.42
C PRO A 102 9.72 -1.47 23.97
N THR A 103 11.00 -1.26 23.62
CA THR A 103 11.54 -1.59 22.31
C THR A 103 12.25 -2.94 22.33
N GLY A 104 12.30 -3.60 21.17
CA GLY A 104 12.92 -4.92 21.04
C GLY A 104 13.29 -5.26 19.60
N ASN A 105 14.03 -6.37 19.44
CA ASN A 105 14.54 -6.83 18.14
C ASN A 105 13.75 -8.02 17.58
N PHE A 106 12.68 -8.46 18.26
CA PHE A 106 11.90 -9.61 17.85
C PHE A 106 10.64 -9.20 17.09
N LEU A 107 10.07 -10.17 16.37
CA LEU A 107 8.86 -9.95 15.60
C LEU A 107 7.69 -9.58 16.53
N GLY A 108 7.11 -8.40 16.31
CA GLY A 108 5.99 -7.87 17.09
C GLY A 108 6.40 -6.92 18.23
N ASP A 109 7.71 -6.72 18.44
CA ASP A 109 8.21 -5.67 19.31
C ASP A 109 8.12 -4.31 18.61
N PHE A 110 7.97 -3.25 19.40
CA PHE A 110 8.14 -1.90 18.88
C PHE A 110 9.62 -1.63 18.62
N THR A 111 9.90 -0.93 17.53
CA THR A 111 11.25 -0.49 17.16
C THR A 111 11.30 1.03 17.15
N ASP A 112 12.41 1.60 17.59
CA ASP A 112 12.65 3.03 17.46
C ASP A 112 13.00 3.38 16.01
N GLU A 113 12.07 4.02 15.29
CA GLU A 113 12.27 4.44 13.89
C GLU A 113 13.25 5.61 13.74
N LEU A 114 13.57 6.32 14.83
CA LEU A 114 14.36 7.55 14.80
C LEU A 114 15.79 7.35 15.30
N ASP A 115 16.19 6.12 15.62
CA ASP A 115 17.53 5.78 16.11
C ASP A 115 17.98 6.69 17.28
N GLY A 116 17.10 6.98 18.22
CA GLY A 116 17.33 7.84 19.39
C GLY A 116 17.15 9.34 19.13
N ARG A 117 16.80 9.76 17.91
CA ARG A 117 16.44 11.17 17.62
C ARG A 117 15.04 11.49 18.12
N ILE A 118 14.86 12.74 18.53
CA ILE A 118 13.59 13.20 19.12
C ILE A 118 12.92 14.18 18.16
N ILE A 119 11.61 13.99 17.97
CA ILE A 119 10.77 14.94 17.25
C ILE A 119 10.60 16.20 18.11
N THR A 120 11.05 17.33 17.60
CA THR A 120 10.95 18.63 18.27
C THR A 120 9.68 19.37 17.92
N THR A 121 9.14 19.16 16.71
CA THR A 121 7.87 19.73 16.31
C THR A 121 7.15 18.78 15.37
N PHE A 122 5.86 18.60 15.61
CA PHE A 122 4.99 17.76 14.82
C PHE A 122 3.81 18.58 14.32
N VAL A 123 3.46 18.41 13.04
CA VAL A 123 2.32 19.04 12.39
C VAL A 123 1.55 17.98 11.63
N SER A 124 0.23 17.93 11.82
CA SER A 124 -0.64 17.02 11.09
C SER A 124 -1.81 17.77 10.44
N GLY A 125 -2.02 17.50 9.16
CA GLY A 125 -3.23 17.89 8.43
C GLY A 125 -4.27 16.77 8.38
N GLY A 126 -4.01 15.63 9.03
CA GLY A 126 -4.92 14.49 9.10
C GLY A 126 -4.25 13.14 8.81
N PRO A 127 -5.04 12.08 8.61
CA PRO A 127 -4.51 10.73 8.40
C PRO A 127 -3.55 10.66 7.20
N LYS A 128 -2.34 10.16 7.45
CA LYS A 128 -1.25 10.00 6.47
C LYS A 128 -0.83 11.31 5.77
N ASN A 129 -1.08 12.45 6.42
CA ASN A 129 -0.69 13.78 5.96
C ASN A 129 -0.11 14.58 7.13
N TYR A 130 1.19 14.41 7.37
CA TYR A 130 1.89 15.02 8.49
C TYR A 130 3.35 15.32 8.15
N ALA A 131 3.97 16.20 8.93
CA ALA A 131 5.37 16.52 8.84
C ALA A 131 5.95 16.79 10.23
N TYR A 132 7.23 16.53 10.41
CA TYR A 132 7.92 16.77 11.67
C TYR A 132 9.37 17.15 11.48
N ASN A 133 9.90 17.86 12.47
CA ASN A 133 11.31 18.19 12.60
C ASN A 133 11.94 17.40 13.75
N LEU A 134 13.19 17.02 13.55
CA LEU A 134 14.01 16.33 14.53
C LEU A 134 14.96 17.30 15.23
N ASN A 135 15.53 16.87 16.34
CA ASN A 135 16.53 17.60 17.10
C ASN A 135 17.85 17.83 16.34
N ASP A 136 18.15 17.01 15.33
CA ASP A 136 19.32 17.16 14.45
C ASP A 136 19.11 18.20 13.32
N GLY A 137 17.92 18.81 13.24
CA GLY A 137 17.55 19.76 12.18
C GLY A 137 17.01 19.10 10.91
N THR A 138 16.98 17.77 10.84
CA THR A 138 16.35 17.04 9.74
C THR A 138 14.83 17.17 9.83
N SER A 139 14.17 17.25 8.67
CA SER A 139 12.71 17.24 8.59
C SER A 139 12.23 16.04 7.78
N ASN A 140 11.06 15.51 8.14
CA ASN A 140 10.38 14.49 7.36
C ASN A 140 8.96 14.94 7.03
N CYS A 141 8.46 14.51 5.87
CA CYS A 141 7.14 14.85 5.40
C CYS A 141 6.49 13.60 4.80
N LYS A 142 5.23 13.37 5.14
CA LYS A 142 4.40 12.26 4.66
C LYS A 142 3.09 12.85 4.15
N ILE A 143 2.86 12.78 2.84
CA ILE A 143 1.64 13.28 2.21
C ILE A 143 1.07 12.21 1.28
N LYS A 144 -0.07 11.64 1.67
CA LYS A 144 -0.72 10.59 0.88
C LYS A 144 -1.18 11.12 -0.48
N GLY A 145 -0.95 10.33 -1.52
CA GLY A 145 -1.38 10.64 -2.89
C GLY A 145 -0.36 11.43 -3.72
N PHE A 146 0.74 11.85 -3.09
CA PHE A 146 1.89 12.47 -3.75
C PHE A 146 3.13 11.59 -3.60
N CYS A 147 3.91 11.47 -4.67
CA CYS A 147 5.24 10.87 -4.61
C CYS A 147 6.23 11.97 -4.20
N LEU A 148 6.90 11.84 -3.06
CA LEU A 148 7.87 12.82 -2.57
C LEU A 148 9.25 12.58 -3.21
N ASN A 149 9.33 12.87 -4.51
CA ASN A 149 10.61 12.97 -5.21
C ASN A 149 11.29 14.31 -4.92
N PHE A 150 12.59 14.44 -5.22
CA PHE A 150 13.37 15.65 -4.93
C PHE A 150 12.65 16.96 -5.30
N LYS A 151 12.14 17.06 -6.54
CA LYS A 151 11.42 18.26 -7.01
C LYS A 151 10.14 18.53 -6.21
N ASN A 152 9.43 17.48 -5.78
CA ASN A 152 8.20 17.63 -5.02
C ASN A 152 8.48 17.95 -3.57
N SER A 153 9.54 17.40 -2.99
CA SER A 153 9.95 17.70 -1.61
C SER A 153 10.39 19.16 -1.45
N LEU A 154 10.83 19.83 -2.52
CA LEU A 154 11.07 21.28 -2.50
C LEU A 154 9.77 22.09 -2.32
N LEU A 155 8.64 21.60 -2.83
CA LEU A 155 7.34 22.26 -2.76
C LEU A 155 6.49 21.78 -1.59
N LEU A 156 6.58 20.48 -1.27
CA LEU A 156 5.83 19.76 -0.26
C LEU A 156 6.82 19.33 0.82
N ASN A 157 7.10 20.27 1.71
CA ASN A 157 8.00 20.12 2.85
C ASN A 157 7.27 20.46 4.15
N TYR A 158 8.00 20.32 5.26
CA TYR A 158 7.52 20.67 6.59
C TYR A 158 6.90 22.07 6.66
N GLU A 159 7.59 23.11 6.16
CA GLU A 159 7.09 24.49 6.21
C GLU A 159 5.78 24.65 5.44
N THR A 160 5.65 23.97 4.30
CA THR A 160 4.41 24.01 3.52
C THR A 160 3.25 23.31 4.22
N VAL A 161 3.48 22.16 4.86
CA VAL A 161 2.44 21.47 5.64
C VAL A 161 2.02 22.33 6.84
N LYS A 162 2.99 22.93 7.53
CA LYS A 162 2.75 23.88 8.63
C LYS A 162 1.95 25.09 8.20
N GLU A 163 2.32 25.70 7.08
CA GLU A 163 1.58 26.81 6.46
C GLU A 163 0.12 26.39 6.19
N PHE A 164 -0.11 25.24 5.57
CA PHE A 164 -1.48 24.78 5.28
C PHE A 164 -2.32 24.46 6.52
N VAL A 165 -1.70 23.97 7.59
CA VAL A 165 -2.42 23.63 8.82
C VAL A 165 -2.68 24.87 9.68
N CYS A 166 -1.74 25.81 9.74
CA CYS A 166 -1.82 26.98 10.61
C CYS A 166 -2.43 28.22 9.93
N SER A 167 -2.45 28.30 8.60
CA SER A 167 -3.06 29.43 7.90
C SER A 167 -4.58 29.41 8.03
N MET A 168 -5.17 30.59 8.25
CA MET A 168 -6.63 30.78 8.23
C MET A 168 -7.16 31.00 6.80
N ASP A 169 -6.25 31.22 5.84
CA ASP A 169 -6.57 31.48 4.45
C ASP A 169 -6.84 30.17 3.69
N LYS A 170 -8.12 29.86 3.49
CA LYS A 170 -8.60 28.70 2.71
C LYS A 170 -8.26 28.76 1.22
N THR A 171 -7.55 29.79 0.77
CA THR A 171 -7.22 30.07 -0.64
C THR A 171 -5.80 29.66 -1.02
N ALA A 172 -4.95 29.26 -0.07
CA ALA A 172 -3.61 28.76 -0.36
C ALA A 172 -3.72 27.43 -1.12
N VAL A 173 -3.48 27.47 -2.43
CA VAL A 173 -3.46 26.28 -3.31
C VAL A 173 -2.09 26.15 -3.93
N LYS A 174 -1.30 25.16 -3.51
CA LYS A 174 -0.10 24.75 -4.24
C LYS A 174 -0.49 23.62 -5.20
N SER A 175 -0.78 23.98 -6.46
CA SER A 175 -1.12 23.01 -7.49
C SER A 175 0.13 22.35 -8.06
N LYS A 176 0.09 21.02 -8.19
CA LYS A 176 1.09 20.30 -8.97
C LYS A 176 0.42 19.48 -10.07
N VAL A 177 0.77 19.76 -11.32
CA VAL A 177 0.36 18.95 -12.47
C VAL A 177 1.33 17.77 -12.60
N ASN A 178 0.82 16.55 -12.53
CA ASN A 178 1.57 15.36 -12.90
C ASN A 178 1.05 14.86 -14.26
N PRO A 179 1.71 15.21 -15.38
CA PRO A 179 1.23 14.90 -16.73
C PRO A 179 1.20 13.40 -17.04
N ARG A 180 1.72 12.54 -16.15
CA ARG A 180 1.75 11.08 -16.31
C ARG A 180 0.90 10.33 -15.27
N LYS A 181 0.13 11.04 -14.44
CA LYS A 181 -0.77 10.39 -13.47
C LYS A 181 -2.04 9.97 -14.20
N ILE A 182 -2.24 8.67 -14.35
CA ILE A 182 -3.51 8.10 -14.80
C ILE A 182 -4.46 8.20 -13.60
N THR A 183 -5.54 8.95 -13.75
CA THR A 183 -6.64 9.03 -12.78
C THR A 183 -7.86 8.43 -13.43
N GLU A 184 -8.52 7.49 -12.76
CA GLU A 184 -9.86 7.05 -13.16
C GLU A 184 -10.84 8.19 -12.88
N GLU A 185 -11.47 8.71 -13.94
CA GLU A 185 -12.59 9.63 -13.76
C GLU A 185 -13.74 8.86 -13.14
N LYS A 186 -14.16 9.29 -11.93
CA LYS A 186 -15.45 8.84 -11.40
C LYS A 186 -16.52 9.62 -12.14
N GLU A 187 -17.24 8.95 -13.04
CA GLU A 187 -18.50 9.47 -13.55
C GLU A 187 -19.38 9.87 -12.36
N SER A 188 -19.62 11.17 -12.24
CA SER A 188 -20.54 11.72 -11.27
C SER A 188 -21.93 11.51 -11.85
N ASN A 189 -22.55 10.38 -11.51
CA ASN A 189 -23.98 10.20 -11.76
C ASN A 189 -24.74 11.24 -10.93
N LYS A 190 -25.24 12.26 -11.63
CA LYS A 190 -26.29 13.17 -11.17
C LYS A 190 -27.63 12.44 -11.15
#